data_AF-A0A4Q2ZWF5-F1
#
_entry.id   AF-A0A4Q2ZWF5-F1
#
_cell.length_a   1.000
_cell.length_b   1.000
_cell.length_c   1.000
_cell.angle_alpha   90.00
_cell.angle_beta   90.00
_cell.angle_gamma   90.00
#
_symmetry.space_group_name_H-M   'P 1'
#
loop_
_entity.id
_entity.type
_entity.pdbx_description
1 polymer ?
#
loop_
_entity_poly.entity_id
_entity_poly.type
_entity_poly.pdbx_seq_one_letter_code
_entity_poly.pdbx_strand_id
1 'polypeptide(L)'
;MSYAIVDAKLPKDTSTIQSLFSGTFSDITSLEITLEDDATGTANFAIYENGKEVASARVTGGQSLQWSPQESSVVKYYVNYYDGDDLAEAKAIATNM
;
A
#
# COMPACT_ATOMS: atom_id res chain seq x y z
N MET A 1 8.24 8.94 -18.15
CA MET A 1 7.82 8.37 -16.87
C MET A 1 7.57 6.89 -17.05
N SER A 2 8.29 6.06 -16.32
CA SER A 2 7.99 4.64 -16.15
C SER A 2 7.30 4.44 -14.80
N TYR A 3 6.47 3.41 -14.72
CA TYR A 3 5.76 3.03 -13.51
C TYR A 3 6.04 1.57 -13.18
N ALA A 4 6.14 1.25 -11.90
CA ALA A 4 6.02 -0.11 -11.40
C ALA A 4 4.63 -0.27 -10.78
N ILE A 5 3.90 -1.30 -11.21
CA ILE A 5 2.57 -1.62 -10.69
C ILE A 5 2.68 -2.97 -9.98
N VAL A 6 2.16 -3.03 -8.76
CA VAL A 6 2.07 -4.26 -7.97
C VAL A 6 0.65 -4.36 -7.44
N ASP A 7 0.00 -5.46 -7.76
CA ASP A 7 -1.38 -5.74 -7.35
C ASP A 7 -1.41 -6.98 -6.45
N ALA A 8 -2.36 -7.03 -5.52
CA ALA A 8 -2.58 -8.21 -4.69
C ALA A 8 -4.03 -8.38 -4.27
N LYS A 9 -4.48 -9.64 -4.27
CA LYS A 9 -5.73 -10.04 -3.64
C LYS A 9 -5.54 -10.17 -2.13
N LEU A 10 -6.40 -9.49 -1.38
CA LEU A 10 -6.38 -9.43 0.08
C LEU A 10 -7.42 -10.39 0.67
N PRO A 11 -7.01 -11.47 1.33
CA PRO A 11 -7.95 -12.27 2.12
C PRO A 11 -8.35 -11.52 3.39
N LYS A 12 -9.51 -11.88 3.96
CA LYS A 12 -9.91 -11.41 5.28
C LYS A 12 -8.85 -11.75 6.34
N ASP A 13 -8.36 -10.74 7.04
CA ASP A 13 -7.51 -10.85 8.21
C ASP A 13 -7.82 -9.72 9.21
N THR A 14 -8.22 -10.13 10.41
CA THR A 14 -8.55 -9.20 11.50
C THR A 14 -7.38 -8.95 12.44
N SER A 15 -6.23 -9.58 12.20
CA SER A 15 -4.96 -9.32 12.88
C SER A 15 -4.40 -7.96 12.46
N THR A 16 -3.71 -7.29 13.38
CA THR A 16 -3.03 -6.02 13.11
C THR A 16 -1.52 -6.18 12.89
N ILE A 17 -1.02 -7.41 12.95
CA ILE A 17 0.42 -7.71 13.06
C ILE A 17 0.99 -8.34 11.79
N GLN A 18 0.14 -8.92 10.93
CA GLN A 18 0.58 -9.65 9.75
C GLN A 18 0.40 -8.82 8.49
N SER A 19 1.46 -8.72 7.68
CA SER A 19 1.33 -8.15 6.34
C SER A 19 0.68 -9.15 5.39
N LEU A 20 -0.42 -8.72 4.76
CA LEU A 20 -1.12 -9.42 3.68
C LEU A 20 -0.45 -9.16 2.33
N PHE A 21 0.04 -7.94 2.15
CA PHE A 21 0.63 -7.46 0.91
C PHE A 21 1.70 -6.42 1.22
N SER A 22 2.85 -6.51 0.54
CA SER A 22 3.94 -5.55 0.70
C SER A 22 4.79 -5.48 -0.56
N GLY A 23 5.51 -4.38 -0.70
CA GLY A 23 6.48 -4.19 -1.78
C GLY A 23 7.57 -3.22 -1.35
N THR A 24 8.68 -3.21 -2.09
CA THR A 24 9.83 -2.34 -1.82
C THR A 24 10.33 -1.76 -3.13
N PHE A 25 10.58 -0.45 -3.12
CA PHE A 25 11.07 0.31 -4.26
C PHE A 25 12.26 1.17 -3.84
N SER A 26 13.16 1.43 -4.79
CA SER A 26 14.19 2.46 -4.70
C SER A 26 14.04 3.41 -5.88
N ASP A 27 14.57 4.62 -5.74
CA ASP A 27 14.69 5.59 -6.84
C ASP A 27 13.33 6.02 -7.47
N ILE A 28 12.29 6.03 -6.64
CA ILE A 28 10.95 6.50 -7.00
C ILE A 28 10.73 7.95 -6.57
N THR A 29 9.85 8.66 -7.28
CA THR A 29 9.41 10.04 -6.98
C THR A 29 8.03 10.09 -6.35
N SER A 30 7.23 9.03 -6.51
CA SER A 30 5.94 8.87 -5.85
C SER A 30 5.58 7.41 -5.65
N LEU A 31 4.81 7.15 -4.61
CA LEU A 31 4.10 5.91 -4.37
C LEU A 31 2.64 6.22 -4.05
N GLU A 32 1.73 5.54 -4.73
CA GLU A 32 0.31 5.53 -4.40
C GLU A 32 -0.13 4.08 -4.18
N ILE A 33 -0.88 3.83 -3.10
CA ILE A 33 -1.46 2.52 -2.81
C ILE A 33 -2.95 2.71 -2.64
N THR A 34 -3.75 1.99 -3.42
CA THR A 34 -5.21 2.12 -3.50
C THR A 34 -5.86 0.78 -3.16
N LEU A 35 -6.94 0.83 -2.37
CA LEU A 35 -7.85 -0.30 -2.21
C LEU A 35 -8.93 -0.19 -3.29
N GLU A 36 -9.17 -1.26 -4.06
CA GLU A 36 -10.15 -1.23 -5.16
C GLU A 36 -11.55 -0.83 -4.65
N ASP A 37 -12.35 -0.22 -5.54
CA ASP A 37 -13.63 0.42 -5.20
C ASP A 37 -14.72 -0.55 -4.76
N ASP A 38 -14.62 -1.81 -5.16
CA ASP A 38 -15.52 -2.89 -4.80
C ASP A 38 -15.26 -3.51 -3.43
N ALA A 39 -14.17 -3.11 -2.76
CA ALA A 39 -13.81 -3.62 -1.44
C ALA A 39 -14.87 -3.28 -0.39
N THR A 40 -15.41 -4.30 0.27
CA THR A 40 -16.47 -4.12 1.28
C THR A 40 -15.94 -3.79 2.67
N GLY A 41 -14.65 -4.04 2.91
CA GLY A 41 -13.97 -3.84 4.17
C GLY A 41 -13.05 -2.62 4.20
N THR A 42 -12.26 -2.57 5.26
CA THR A 42 -11.22 -1.58 5.54
C THR A 42 -9.86 -2.25 5.57
N ALA A 43 -8.88 -1.72 4.85
CA ALA A 43 -7.49 -2.14 4.92
C ALA A 43 -6.66 -1.15 5.76
N ASN A 44 -5.56 -1.60 6.37
CA ASN A 44 -4.57 -0.70 6.99
C ASN A 44 -3.30 -0.65 6.14
N PHE A 45 -3.06 0.51 5.52
CA PHE A 45 -1.87 0.78 4.71
C PHE A 45 -0.82 1.51 5.55
N ALA A 46 0.44 1.14 5.39
CA ALA A 46 1.58 1.81 6.02
C ALA A 46 2.74 1.92 5.04
N ILE A 47 3.41 3.07 5.04
CA ILE A 47 4.56 3.39 4.21
C ILE A 47 5.74 3.71 5.13
N TYR A 48 6.87 3.09 4.83
CA TYR A 48 8.14 3.26 5.50
C TYR A 48 9.16 3.79 4.50
N GLU A 49 9.91 4.80 4.89
CA GLU A 49 11.01 5.35 4.12
C GLU A 49 12.30 5.18 4.93
N ASN A 50 13.29 4.53 4.34
CA ASN A 50 14.57 4.19 4.99
C ASN A 50 14.38 3.50 6.36
N GLY A 51 13.33 2.66 6.47
CA GLY A 51 13.00 1.89 7.68
C GLY A 51 12.18 2.63 8.73
N LYS A 52 11.82 3.91 8.52
CA LYS A 52 10.96 4.68 9.43
C LYS A 52 9.55 4.83 8.84
N GLU A 53 8.53 4.60 9.66
CA GLU A 53 7.14 4.87 9.25
C GLU A 53 6.97 6.37 8.98
N VAL A 54 6.51 6.71 7.79
CA VAL A 54 6.27 8.08 7.34
C VAL A 54 4.80 8.38 7.13
N ALA A 55 4.01 7.36 6.80
CA ALA A 55 2.57 7.49 6.63
C ALA A 55 1.87 6.17 6.96
N SER A 56 0.70 6.24 7.58
CA SER A 56 -0.20 5.10 7.74
C SER A 56 -1.64 5.58 7.79
N ALA A 57 -2.54 4.76 7.24
CA ALA A 57 -3.96 5.09 7.16
C ALA A 57 -4.82 3.83 7.07
N ARG A 58 -6.02 3.90 7.66
CA ARG A 58 -7.09 2.95 7.38
C ARG A 58 -7.88 3.45 6.18
N VAL A 59 -8.05 2.60 5.18
CA VAL A 59 -8.67 2.94 3.90
C VAL A 59 -9.82 1.99 3.59
N THR A 60 -10.92 2.52 3.06
CA THR A 60 -12.04 1.75 2.49
C THR A 60 -11.95 1.73 0.97
N GLY A 61 -12.84 0.98 0.30
CA GLY A 61 -12.85 0.89 -1.16
C GLY A 61 -12.79 2.25 -1.86
N GLY A 62 -11.90 2.36 -2.85
CA GLY A 62 -11.65 3.55 -3.65
C GLY A 62 -10.76 4.61 -2.97
N GLN A 63 -10.35 4.41 -1.72
CA GLN A 63 -9.41 5.31 -1.03
C GLN A 63 -7.95 4.89 -1.30
N SER A 64 -7.06 5.89 -1.28
CA SER A 64 -5.63 5.68 -1.47
C SER A 64 -4.78 6.38 -0.41
N LEU A 65 -3.57 5.86 -0.22
CA LEU A 65 -2.50 6.49 0.55
C LEU A 65 -1.34 6.82 -0.38
N GLN A 66 -0.93 8.08 -0.40
CA GLN A 66 0.11 8.59 -1.28
C GLN A 66 1.32 9.09 -0.47
N TRP A 67 2.52 8.90 -1.02
CA TRP A 67 3.76 9.44 -0.46
C TRP A 67 4.72 9.88 -1.56
N SER A 68 5.40 11.01 -1.33
CA SER A 68 6.48 11.52 -2.17
C SER A 68 7.80 11.40 -1.43
N PRO A 69 8.57 10.32 -1.69
CA PRO A 69 9.81 10.05 -0.98
C PRO A 69 10.96 11.00 -1.36
N GLN A 70 11.99 11.04 -0.52
CA GLN A 70 13.23 11.76 -0.81
C GLN A 70 14.05 11.04 -1.87
N GLU A 71 14.85 11.80 -2.62
CA GLU A 71 15.78 11.23 -3.61
C GLU A 71 16.69 10.17 -2.97
N SER A 72 16.94 9.09 -3.71
CA SER A 72 17.77 7.95 -3.29
C SER A 72 17.30 7.23 -2.00
N SER A 73 16.04 7.38 -1.61
CA SER A 73 15.47 6.64 -0.49
C SER A 73 14.96 5.25 -0.90
N VAL A 74 14.87 4.36 0.09
CA VAL A 74 14.20 3.07 -0.06
C VAL A 74 12.81 3.17 0.57
N VAL A 75 11.78 2.94 -0.23
CA VAL A 75 10.39 2.97 0.21
C VAL A 75 9.85 1.55 0.29
N LYS A 76 9.27 1.22 1.43
CA LYS A 76 8.57 -0.03 1.66
C LYS A 76 7.14 0.25 2.08
N TYR A 77 6.19 -0.48 1.53
CA TYR A 77 4.82 -0.40 1.99
C TYR A 77 4.32 -1.74 2.51
N TYR A 78 3.29 -1.66 3.33
CA TYR A 78 2.62 -2.79 3.94
C TYR A 78 1.11 -2.56 3.95
N VAL A 79 0.37 -3.64 3.70
CA VAL A 79 -1.05 -3.77 3.99
C VAL A 79 -1.16 -4.84 5.07
N ASN A 80 -1.51 -4.45 6.30
CA ASN A 80 -1.37 -5.31 7.50
C ASN A 80 -2.69 -5.87 8.07
N TYR A 81 -3.81 -5.60 7.40
CA TYR A 81 -5.16 -5.89 7.90
C TYR A 81 -6.18 -5.75 6.76
N TYR A 82 -7.21 -6.59 6.75
CA TYR A 82 -8.41 -6.40 5.93
C TYR A 82 -9.62 -7.08 6.59
N ASP A 83 -10.68 -6.34 6.95
CA ASP A 83 -11.84 -6.90 7.66
C ASP A 83 -13.06 -7.25 6.79
N GLY A 84 -12.98 -7.02 5.48
CA GLY A 84 -14.05 -7.39 4.55
C GLY A 84 -14.21 -8.90 4.44
N ASP A 85 -15.42 -9.35 4.13
CA ASP A 85 -15.72 -10.77 3.89
C ASP A 85 -15.45 -11.18 2.42
N ASP A 86 -15.16 -10.20 1.56
CA ASP A 86 -14.79 -10.35 0.16
C ASP A 86 -13.28 -10.55 -0.04
N LEU A 87 -12.89 -10.96 -1.25
CA LEU A 87 -11.49 -11.05 -1.68
C LEU A 87 -11.12 -9.79 -2.46
N ALA A 88 -10.93 -8.68 -1.74
CA ALA A 88 -10.61 -7.38 -2.32
C ALA A 88 -9.23 -7.36 -2.99
N GLU A 89 -8.94 -6.30 -3.74
CA GLU A 89 -7.63 -6.08 -4.35
C GLU A 89 -7.04 -4.75 -3.88
N ALA A 90 -5.73 -4.74 -3.68
CA ALA A 90 -4.96 -3.53 -3.46
C ALA A 90 -3.90 -3.37 -4.52
N LYS A 91 -3.73 -2.14 -4.99
CA LYS A 91 -2.86 -1.76 -6.10
C LYS A 91 -1.87 -0.70 -5.65
N ALA A 92 -0.59 -0.97 -5.80
CA ALA A 92 0.49 -0.04 -5.56
C ALA A 92 1.10 0.41 -6.90
N ILE A 93 1.16 1.73 -7.13
CA ILE A 93 1.75 2.35 -8.30
C ILE A 93 2.92 3.22 -7.83
N ALA A 94 4.12 2.89 -8.29
CA ALA A 94 5.32 3.66 -8.02
C ALA A 94 5.83 4.32 -9.30
N THR A 95 6.14 5.62 -9.23
CA THR A 95 6.68 6.39 -10.37
C THR A 95 8.18 6.56 -10.21
N ASN A 96 8.96 6.20 -11.21
CA ASN A 96 10.41 6.36 -11.18
C ASN A 96 10.83 7.77 -11.65
N MET A 97 12.04 8.20 -11.28
CA MET A 97 12.70 9.38 -11.84
C MET A 97 12.91 9.29 -13.35
#